data_AF-X0ZEU2-F1
#
_entry.id   AF-X0ZEU2-F1
#
_cell.length_a   1.000
_cell.length_b   1.000
_cell.length_c   1.000
_cell.angle_alpha   90.00
_cell.angle_beta   90.00
_cell.angle_gamma   90.00
#
_symmetry.space_group_name_H-M   'P 1'
#
loop_
_entity.id
_entity.type
_entity.pdbx_description
1 polymer ?
#
loop_
_entity_poly.entity_id
_entity_poly.type
_entity_poly.pdbx_seq_one_letter_code
_entity_poly.pdbx_strand_id
1 'polypeptide(L)'
;IRSGNGPFFLEAVTYRYRGHSMGDPERYREKDEVEKWREEDPIGIYRHHLLKEKIVTGEELDELDDKVEAEVQDAVEFAESSPEPAPEELFTDIYAEN
;
A
#
# COMPACT_ATOMS: atom_id res chain seq x y z
N ILE A 1 -25.23 -7.03 4.29
CA ILE A 1 -25.09 -5.56 4.08
C ILE A 1 -26.09 -5.04 3.03
N ARG A 2 -25.89 -5.22 1.71
CA ARG A 2 -26.75 -4.60 0.67
C ARG A 2 -28.21 -5.06 0.66
N SER A 3 -28.50 -6.26 1.16
CA SER A 3 -29.86 -6.79 1.32
C SER A 3 -30.57 -6.34 2.61
N GLY A 4 -29.99 -5.43 3.40
CA GLY A 4 -30.63 -4.90 4.62
C GLY A 4 -30.40 -5.71 5.90
N ASN A 5 -29.57 -6.75 5.87
CA ASN A 5 -29.32 -7.64 7.03
C ASN A 5 -28.44 -7.03 8.15
N GLY A 6 -28.28 -5.70 8.21
CA GLY A 6 -27.44 -5.02 9.20
C GLY A 6 -25.93 -5.08 8.91
N PRO A 7 -25.12 -4.59 9.87
CA PRO A 7 -23.66 -4.55 9.77
C PRO A 7 -23.02 -5.92 9.93
N PHE A 8 -21.79 -6.05 9.46
CA PHE A 8 -20.99 -7.26 9.55
C PHE A 8 -19.61 -6.89 10.09
N PHE A 9 -19.00 -7.82 10.84
CA PHE A 9 -17.61 -7.73 11.23
C PHE A 9 -16.77 -8.67 10.36
N LEU A 10 -15.64 -8.18 9.87
CA LEU A 10 -14.67 -8.94 9.09
C LEU A 10 -13.30 -8.73 9.72
N GLU A 11 -12.63 -9.83 10.08
CA GLU A 11 -11.23 -9.81 10.48
C GLU A 11 -10.37 -10.29 9.31
N ALA A 12 -9.50 -9.40 8.83
CA ALA A 12 -8.47 -9.74 7.84
C ALA A 12 -7.14 -9.92 8.57
N VAL A 13 -6.77 -11.18 8.83
CA VAL A 13 -5.49 -11.50 9.43
C VAL A 13 -4.39 -11.28 8.40
N THR A 14 -3.55 -10.28 8.65
CA THR A 14 -2.46 -9.86 7.76
C THR A 14 -1.23 -9.44 8.57
N TYR A 15 -0.16 -9.05 7.88
CA TYR A 15 1.11 -8.74 8.50
C TYR A 15 1.77 -7.48 7.91
N ARG A 16 2.42 -6.70 8.77
CA ARG A 16 3.13 -5.47 8.41
C ARG A 16 4.63 -5.73 8.44
N TYR A 17 5.29 -5.71 7.28
CA TYR A 17 6.70 -6.08 7.20
C TYR A 17 7.68 -5.07 7.82
N ARG A 18 7.39 -3.77 7.75
CA ARG A 18 8.21 -2.70 8.34
C ARG A 18 7.84 -2.45 9.80
N GLY A 19 8.38 -1.41 10.44
CA GLY A 19 8.08 -0.94 11.80
C GLY A 19 6.85 -0.04 11.85
N HIS A 20 6.30 0.20 13.04
CA HIS A 20 5.00 0.86 13.23
C HIS A 20 4.94 2.20 12.51
N SER A 21 6.10 2.87 12.42
CA SER A 21 6.37 4.02 11.60
C SER A 21 7.84 4.00 11.15
N MET A 22 8.25 5.01 10.38
CA MET A 22 9.65 5.18 9.94
C MET A 22 10.66 5.29 11.10
N GLY A 23 10.22 5.71 12.29
CA GLY A 23 11.08 5.84 13.48
C GLY A 23 11.12 4.62 14.39
N ASP A 24 10.35 3.57 14.10
CA ASP A 24 10.23 2.41 14.97
C ASP A 24 11.36 1.39 14.74
N PRO A 25 12.18 1.07 15.77
CA PRO A 25 13.26 0.10 15.66
C PRO A 25 12.84 -1.38 15.77
N GLU A 26 11.54 -1.69 15.93
CA GLU A 26 10.98 -3.06 15.89
C GLU A 26 11.44 -4.02 17.01
N ARG A 27 11.75 -3.50 18.21
CA ARG A 27 12.32 -4.30 19.32
C ARG A 27 11.36 -5.29 20.00
N TYR A 28 10.14 -5.43 19.49
CA TYR A 28 9.05 -6.18 20.12
C TYR A 28 8.67 -7.46 19.37
N ARG A 29 9.38 -7.80 18.29
CA ARG A 29 9.14 -9.00 17.49
C ARG A 29 10.44 -9.57 16.96
N GLU A 30 10.43 -10.85 16.65
CA GLU A 30 11.58 -11.53 16.08
C GLU A 30 11.64 -11.35 14.56
N LYS A 31 12.85 -11.34 14.01
CA LYS A 31 13.02 -11.25 12.55
C LYS A 31 12.45 -12.48 11.84
N ASP A 32 12.59 -13.65 12.43
CA ASP A 32 12.10 -14.91 11.87
C ASP A 32 10.57 -14.92 11.73
N GLU A 33 9.85 -14.23 12.63
CA GLU A 33 8.40 -14.04 12.50
C GLU A 33 8.09 -13.25 11.22
N VAL A 34 8.79 -12.14 10.98
CA VAL A 34 8.60 -11.31 9.78
C VAL A 34 8.90 -12.10 8.51
N GLU A 35 10.00 -12.85 8.48
CA GLU A 35 10.38 -13.65 7.30
C GLU A 35 9.35 -14.75 6.99
N LYS A 36 8.82 -15.43 8.02
CA LYS A 36 7.74 -16.39 7.82
C LYS A 36 6.51 -15.76 7.17
N TRP A 37 6.15 -14.54 7.55
CA TRP A 37 5.03 -13.84 6.92
C TRP A 37 5.34 -13.32 5.52
N ARG A 38 6.61 -13.10 5.16
CA ARG A 38 7.00 -12.75 3.78
C ARG A 38 6.83 -13.92 2.82
N GLU A 39 6.94 -15.15 3.30
CA GLU A 39 6.63 -16.35 2.50
C GLU A 39 5.14 -16.40 2.10
N GLU A 40 4.28 -15.74 2.88
CA GLU A 40 2.83 -15.62 2.63
C GLU A 40 2.46 -14.29 1.94
N ASP A 41 3.38 -13.72 1.16
CA ASP A 41 3.15 -12.46 0.46
C ASP A 41 1.98 -12.57 -0.55
N PRO A 42 0.89 -11.79 -0.37
CA PRO A 42 -0.28 -11.91 -1.24
C PRO A 42 0.01 -11.54 -2.71
N ILE A 43 0.97 -10.66 -2.97
CA ILE A 43 1.34 -10.27 -4.34
C ILE A 43 2.03 -11.45 -5.03
N GLY A 44 3.05 -12.03 -4.41
CA GLY A 44 3.74 -13.22 -4.91
C GLY A 44 2.80 -14.43 -5.10
N ILE A 45 1.90 -14.68 -4.14
CA ILE A 45 0.91 -15.76 -4.21
C ILE A 45 -0.02 -15.55 -5.43
N TYR A 46 -0.55 -14.34 -5.61
CA TYR A 46 -1.48 -14.08 -6.69
C TYR A 46 -0.79 -14.06 -8.06
N ARG A 47 0.45 -13.54 -8.15
CA ARG A 47 1.29 -13.66 -9.34
C ARG A 47 1.47 -15.12 -9.76
N HIS A 48 1.81 -16.01 -8.82
CA HIS A 48 1.94 -17.44 -9.12
C HIS A 48 0.61 -18.04 -9.63
N HIS A 49 -0.51 -17.69 -8.99
CA HIS A 49 -1.84 -18.13 -9.42
C HIS A 49 -2.14 -17.70 -10.86
N LEU A 50 -1.94 -16.43 -11.20
CA LEU A 50 -2.19 -15.89 -12.53
C LEU A 50 -1.37 -16.59 -13.63
N LEU A 51 -0.09 -16.85 -13.36
CA LEU A 51 0.80 -17.56 -14.28
C LEU A 51 0.40 -19.02 -14.47
N LYS A 52 0.04 -19.70 -13.38
CA LYS A 52 -0.41 -21.09 -13.40
C LYS A 52 -1.68 -21.27 -14.22
N GLU A 53 -2.64 -20.37 -14.04
CA GLU A 53 -3.91 -20.37 -14.79
C GLU A 53 -3.76 -19.79 -16.21
N LYS A 54 -2.55 -19.35 -16.60
CA LYS A 54 -2.24 -18.76 -17.91
C LYS A 54 -3.13 -17.56 -18.25
N ILE A 55 -3.49 -16.78 -17.23
CA ILE A 55 -4.30 -15.56 -17.38
C ILE A 55 -3.46 -14.42 -17.95
N VAL A 56 -2.17 -14.40 -17.58
CA VAL A 56 -1.15 -13.45 -18.06
C VAL A 56 0.19 -14.19 -18.18
N THR A 57 1.11 -13.59 -18.91
CA THR A 57 2.50 -14.03 -19.02
C THR A 57 3.39 -13.36 -17.96
N GLY A 58 4.60 -13.90 -17.75
CA GLY A 58 5.58 -13.26 -16.87
C GLY A 58 6.03 -11.89 -17.38
N GLU A 59 6.22 -11.77 -18.69
CA GLU A 59 6.61 -10.51 -19.36
C GLU A 59 5.56 -9.41 -19.15
N GLU A 60 4.26 -9.72 -19.28
CA GLU A 60 3.19 -8.75 -19.02
C GLU A 60 3.16 -8.27 -17.57
N LEU A 61 3.51 -9.14 -16.61
CA LEU A 61 3.59 -8.75 -15.20
C LEU A 61 4.84 -7.92 -14.91
N ASP A 62 5.97 -8.26 -15.50
CA ASP A 62 7.21 -7.49 -15.35
C ASP A 62 7.06 -6.09 -15.99
N GLU A 63 6.42 -6.00 -17.16
CA GLU A 63 6.05 -4.71 -17.76
C GLU A 63 5.09 -3.90 -16.90
N LEU A 64 4.21 -4.55 -16.12
CA LEU A 64 3.31 -3.87 -15.20
C LEU A 64 4.09 -3.31 -14.01
N ASP A 65 5.02 -4.09 -13.45
CA ASP A 65 5.88 -3.66 -12.35
C ASP A 65 6.69 -2.42 -12.78
N ASP A 66 7.26 -2.41 -13.99
CA ASP A 66 7.99 -1.26 -14.54
C ASP A 66 7.10 -0.02 -14.72
N LYS A 67 5.85 -0.19 -15.18
CA LYS A 67 4.90 0.92 -15.33
C LYS A 67 4.52 1.52 -13.98
N VAL A 68 4.31 0.69 -12.97
CA VAL A 68 4.00 1.15 -11.60
C VAL A 68 5.18 1.90 -11.00
N GLU A 69 6.41 1.41 -11.18
CA GLU A 69 7.61 2.10 -10.70
C GLU A 69 7.75 3.49 -11.33
N ALA A 70 7.52 3.61 -12.64
CA ALA A 70 7.52 4.89 -13.33
C ALA A 70 6.43 5.85 -12.79
N GLU A 71 5.21 5.35 -12.59
CA GLU A 71 4.11 6.16 -12.04
C GLU A 71 4.42 6.66 -10.62
N VAL A 72 5.01 5.81 -9.77
CA VAL A 72 5.44 6.19 -8.42
C VAL A 72 6.55 7.24 -8.48
N GLN A 73 7.54 7.07 -9.36
CA GLN A 73 8.64 8.02 -9.51
C GLN A 73 8.14 9.40 -9.98
N ASP A 74 7.22 9.44 -10.94
CA ASP A 74 6.59 10.68 -11.41
C ASP A 74 5.81 11.36 -10.28
N ALA A 75 5.08 10.59 -9.45
CA ALA A 75 4.35 11.12 -8.30
C ALA A 75 5.28 11.70 -7.22
N VAL A 76 6.43 11.05 -6.97
CA VAL A 76 7.45 11.55 -6.05
C VAL A 76 8.07 12.84 -6.59
N GLU A 77 8.46 12.90 -7.86
CA GLU A 77 9.02 14.12 -8.46
C GLU A 77 8.02 15.28 -8.42
N PHE A 78 6.75 15.02 -8.72
CA PHE A 78 5.70 16.02 -8.59
C PHE A 78 5.57 16.53 -7.14
N ALA A 79 5.58 15.63 -6.15
CA ALA A 79 5.47 16.01 -4.74
C ALA A 79 6.68 16.82 -4.27
N GLU A 80 7.91 16.44 -4.65
CA GLU A 80 9.13 17.12 -4.24
C GLU A 80 9.34 18.47 -4.94
N SER A 81 8.87 18.61 -6.18
CA SER A 81 8.97 19.85 -6.95
C SER A 81 7.82 20.83 -6.72
N SER A 82 6.75 20.38 -6.04
CA SER A 82 5.62 21.23 -5.69
C SER A 82 6.03 22.31 -4.68
N PRO A 83 5.55 23.55 -4.84
CA PRO A 83 5.82 24.60 -3.88
C PRO A 83 5.17 24.27 -2.53
N GLU A 84 5.84 24.67 -1.45
CA GLU A 84 5.23 24.69 -0.12
C GLU A 84 3.96 25.56 -0.13
N PRO A 85 2.93 25.22 0.66
CA PRO A 85 1.73 26.03 0.77
C PRO A 85 2.05 27.41 1.32
N ALA A 86 1.26 28.41 0.89
CA ALA A 86 1.39 29.76 1.43
C ALA A 86 1.02 29.77 2.92
N PRO A 87 1.66 30.59 3.79
CA PRO A 87 1.35 30.62 5.22
C PRO A 87 -0.13 30.89 5.54
N GLU A 88 -0.84 31.57 4.65
CA GLU A 88 -2.27 31.87 4.76
C GLU A 88 -3.14 30.60 4.73
N GLU A 89 -2.68 29.54 4.07
CA GLU A 89 -3.37 28.23 4.02
C GLU A 89 -3.44 27.55 5.40
N LEU A 90 -2.67 28.01 6.39
CA LEU A 90 -2.78 27.52 7.76
C LEU A 90 -4.16 27.81 8.38
N PHE A 91 -4.87 28.82 7.88
CA PHE A 91 -6.13 29.31 8.46
C PHE A 91 -7.37 28.96 7.63
N THR A 92 -7.19 28.25 6.51
CA THR A 92 -8.29 27.76 5.65
C THR A 92 -8.81 26.40 6.16
N ASP A 93 -9.95 25.95 5.64
CA ASP A 93 -10.57 24.64 5.92
C ASP A 93 -10.95 24.33 7.40
N ILE A 94 -10.97 25.35 8.27
CA ILE A 94 -11.45 25.22 9.67
C ILE A 94 -12.98 25.15 9.72
N TYR A 95 -13.65 25.98 8.90
CA TYR A 95 -15.10 26.00 8.74
C TYR A 95 -15.44 25.97 7.25
N ALA A 96 -16.58 25.37 6.89
CA ALA A 96 -17.03 25.22 5.51
C ALA A 96 -17.44 26.56 4.84
N GLU A 97 -17.85 27.55 5.64
CA GLU A 97 -18.13 28.92 5.21
C GLU A 97 -17.42 29.88 6.16
N ASN A 98 -16.80 30.92 5.59
CA ASN A 98 -16.14 31.99 6.33
C ASN A 98 -17.16 33.03 6.83
#